data_AF-A0A5C6Y4D4-F1
#
_entry.id   AF-A0A5C6Y4D4-F1
#
_cell.length_a   1.000
_cell.length_b   1.000
_cell.length_c   1.000
_cell.angle_alpha   90.00
_cell.angle_beta   90.00
_cell.angle_gamma   90.00
#
_symmetry.space_group_name_H-M   'P 1'
#
loop_
_entity.id
_entity.type
_entity.pdbx_description
1 polymer ?
#
loop_
_entity_poly.entity_id
_entity_poly.type
_entity_poly.pdbx_seq_one_letter_code
_entity_poly.pdbx_strand_id
1 'polypeptide(L)'
;MEFKSKKCRCCHLFSEFNQIKKKHPAFRMSTAKEVQQNLEFLKVENGFISYQLKNNATNDSWKTIVILYNAKNKPMECALQKSWNIAILGNHFYFDAKNSISKKISIPAILMAILFEE
;
A
#
# COMPACT_ATOMS: atom_id res chain seq x y z
N MET A 1 -3.53 21.12 -31.75
CA MET A 1 -4.57 20.36 -31.03
C MET A 1 -3.88 19.26 -30.23
N GLU A 2 -3.58 19.53 -28.95
CA GLU A 2 -3.05 18.50 -28.05
C GLU A 2 -4.19 17.61 -27.56
N PHE A 3 -4.23 16.38 -28.04
CA PHE A 3 -5.06 15.34 -27.45
C PHE A 3 -4.40 14.90 -26.13
N LYS A 4 -4.67 15.63 -25.03
CA LYS A 4 -4.40 15.12 -23.69
C LYS A 4 -5.35 13.94 -23.43
N SER A 5 -4.85 12.75 -23.75
CA SER A 5 -5.49 11.47 -23.47
C SER A 5 -5.99 11.44 -22.02
N LYS A 6 -7.31 11.47 -21.83
CA LYS A 6 -7.96 11.19 -20.54
C LYS A 6 -7.61 9.74 -20.17
N LYS A 7 -6.52 9.56 -19.43
CA LYS A 7 -6.11 8.26 -18.90
C LYS A 7 -7.26 7.76 -18.01
N CYS A 8 -7.85 6.62 -18.37
CA CYS A 8 -8.89 5.98 -17.56
C CYS A 8 -8.38 5.80 -16.12
N ARG A 9 -9.19 6.14 -15.11
CA ARG A 9 -8.78 6.15 -13.69
C ARG A 9 -8.20 4.80 -13.24
N CYS A 10 -8.77 3.70 -13.72
CA CYS A 10 -8.28 2.34 -13.45
C CYS A 10 -6.87 2.11 -14.03
N CYS A 11 -6.63 2.54 -15.27
CA CYS A 11 -5.34 2.39 -15.94
C CYS A 11 -4.21 3.14 -15.22
N HIS A 12 -4.53 4.30 -14.61
CA HIS A 12 -3.54 5.06 -13.85
C HIS A 12 -3.17 4.36 -12.54
N LEU A 13 -4.15 3.89 -11.76
CA LEU A 13 -3.87 3.15 -10.52
C LEU A 13 -3.02 1.90 -10.77
N PHE A 14 -3.36 1.14 -11.82
CA PHE A 14 -2.58 -0.03 -12.20
C PHE A 14 -1.14 0.32 -12.61
N SER A 15 -0.94 1.41 -13.37
CA SER A 15 0.40 1.82 -13.81
C SER A 15 1.29 2.21 -12.63
N GLU A 16 0.75 2.95 -11.67
CA GLU A 16 1.49 3.36 -10.48
C GLU A 16 1.81 2.19 -9.56
N PHE A 17 0.85 1.28 -9.33
CA PHE A 17 1.13 0.10 -8.50
C PHE A 17 2.17 -0.84 -9.14
N ASN A 18 2.17 -0.95 -10.48
CA ASN A 18 3.21 -1.70 -11.17
C ASN A 18 4.61 -1.08 -10.97
N GLN A 19 4.71 0.25 -10.89
CA GLN A 19 5.97 0.92 -10.57
C GLN A 19 6.45 0.60 -9.15
N ILE A 20 5.54 0.58 -8.16
CA ILE A 20 5.89 0.12 -6.80
C ILE A 20 6.45 -1.29 -6.83
N LYS A 21 5.75 -2.23 -7.46
CA LYS A 21 6.21 -3.62 -7.53
C LYS A 21 7.57 -3.76 -8.21
N LYS A 22 7.92 -2.86 -9.14
CA LYS A 22 9.23 -2.84 -9.79
C LYS A 22 10.33 -2.31 -8.88
N LYS A 23 10.04 -1.25 -8.11
CA LYS A 23 11.00 -0.61 -7.20
C LYS A 23 11.20 -1.39 -5.90
N HIS A 24 10.16 -2.10 -5.44
CA HIS A 24 10.12 -2.75 -4.12
C HIS A 24 10.03 -4.28 -4.26
N PRO A 25 11.15 -5.01 -4.14
CA PRO A 25 11.19 -6.47 -4.27
C PRO A 25 10.37 -7.22 -3.20
N ALA A 26 10.00 -6.58 -2.08
CA ALA A 26 9.12 -7.19 -1.07
C ALA A 26 7.78 -7.69 -1.65
N PHE A 27 7.29 -7.07 -2.74
CA PHE A 27 6.08 -7.52 -3.44
C PHE A 27 6.29 -8.68 -4.41
N ARG A 28 7.52 -9.16 -4.58
CA ARG A 28 7.95 -10.18 -5.56
C ARG A 28 8.59 -11.40 -4.90
N MET A 29 8.17 -11.75 -3.69
CA MET A 29 8.60 -12.99 -3.04
C MET A 29 8.33 -14.18 -3.95
N SER A 30 9.35 -15.01 -4.16
CA SER A 30 9.38 -16.04 -5.19
C SER A 30 8.95 -17.42 -4.65
N THR A 31 9.02 -17.61 -3.33
CA THR A 31 8.71 -18.87 -2.68
C THR A 31 7.63 -18.71 -1.61
N ALA A 32 6.86 -19.78 -1.37
CA ALA A 32 5.88 -19.82 -0.28
C ALA A 32 6.53 -19.63 1.09
N LYS A 33 7.75 -20.15 1.28
CA LYS A 33 8.51 -20.00 2.53
C LYS A 33 8.83 -18.53 2.83
N GLU A 34 9.27 -17.77 1.83
CA GLU A 34 9.50 -16.33 1.98
C GLU A 34 8.22 -15.59 2.38
N VAL A 35 7.09 -15.91 1.74
CA VAL A 35 5.80 -15.32 2.09
C VAL A 35 5.42 -15.63 3.53
N GLN A 36 5.53 -16.89 3.96
CA GLN A 36 5.20 -17.28 5.34
C GLN A 36 6.08 -16.61 6.40
N GLN A 37 7.35 -16.35 6.08
CA GLN A 37 8.29 -15.72 7.01
C GLN A 37 8.10 -14.21 7.12
N ASN A 38 7.73 -13.55 6.02
CA ASN A 38 7.76 -12.10 5.92
C ASN A 38 6.37 -11.44 5.84
N LEU A 39 5.31 -12.18 5.53
CA LEU A 39 3.93 -11.67 5.47
C LEU A 39 3.19 -12.00 6.77
N GLU A 40 2.55 -10.99 7.36
CA GLU A 40 1.73 -11.16 8.56
C GLU A 40 0.42 -10.38 8.43
N PHE A 41 -0.71 -11.06 8.66
CA PHE A 41 -2.01 -10.41 8.71
C PHE A 41 -2.18 -9.66 10.03
N LEU A 42 -2.56 -8.39 9.96
CA LEU A 42 -2.80 -7.55 11.12
C LEU A 42 -4.29 -7.52 11.49
N LYS A 43 -5.16 -7.44 10.48
CA LYS A 43 -6.61 -7.38 10.69
C LYS A 43 -7.34 -7.96 9.49
N VAL A 44 -8.29 -8.85 9.76
CA VAL A 44 -9.16 -9.42 8.73
C VAL A 44 -10.60 -9.28 9.22
N GLU A 45 -11.40 -8.52 8.48
CA GLU A 45 -12.82 -8.30 8.71
C GLU A 45 -13.59 -8.45 7.41
N ASN A 46 -14.92 -8.55 7.48
CA ASN A 46 -15.74 -8.56 6.29
C ASN A 46 -15.52 -7.28 5.46
N GLY A 47 -14.94 -7.42 4.27
CA GLY A 47 -14.64 -6.32 3.35
C GLY A 47 -13.43 -5.46 3.74
N PHE A 48 -12.59 -5.87 4.71
CA PHE A 48 -11.34 -5.19 4.99
C PHE A 48 -10.22 -6.15 5.38
N ILE A 49 -9.06 -5.95 4.79
CA ILE A 49 -7.87 -6.75 5.08
C ILE A 49 -6.70 -5.79 5.27
N SER A 50 -5.95 -5.99 6.34
CA SER A 50 -4.64 -5.39 6.54
C SER A 50 -3.59 -6.42 6.83
N TYR A 51 -2.43 -6.25 6.21
CA TYR A 51 -1.28 -7.11 6.38
C TYR A 51 0.00 -6.30 6.24
N GLN A 52 1.08 -6.84 6.78
CA GLN A 52 2.39 -6.25 6.70
C GLN A 52 3.40 -7.19 6.05
N LEU A 53 4.36 -6.60 5.34
CA LEU A 53 5.58 -7.24 4.89
C LEU A 53 6.72 -6.72 5.79
N LYS A 54 7.35 -7.62 6.53
CA LYS A 54 8.40 -7.29 7.53
C LYS A 54 9.77 -7.81 7.11
N ASN A 55 10.78 -7.49 7.92
CA ASN A 55 12.15 -7.99 7.83
C ASN A 55 12.87 -7.62 6.52
N ASN A 56 12.61 -6.44 5.96
CA ASN A 56 13.21 -6.03 4.68
C ASN A 56 13.04 -7.13 3.62
N ALA A 57 11.82 -7.69 3.49
CA ALA A 57 11.55 -8.86 2.67
C ALA A 57 12.22 -8.76 1.29
N THR A 58 13.08 -9.72 0.94
CA THR A 58 13.84 -9.71 -0.33
C THR A 58 14.79 -8.51 -0.47
N ASN A 59 15.42 -8.08 0.63
CA ASN A 59 16.33 -6.93 0.71
C ASN A 59 15.69 -5.62 0.22
N ASP A 60 14.41 -5.41 0.53
CA ASP A 60 13.72 -4.16 0.18
C ASP A 60 14.29 -2.96 0.95
N SER A 61 14.27 -1.80 0.31
CA SER A 61 14.61 -0.52 0.94
C SER A 61 13.65 -0.16 2.07
N TRP A 62 12.41 -0.65 2.00
CA TRP A 62 11.43 -0.48 3.06
C TRP A 62 11.55 -1.63 4.06
N LYS A 63 11.89 -1.28 5.31
CA LYS A 63 12.00 -2.23 6.42
C LYS A 63 10.69 -2.93 6.72
N THR A 64 9.61 -2.15 6.77
CA THR A 64 8.26 -2.67 6.98
C THR A 64 7.28 -1.96 6.06
N ILE A 65 6.42 -2.72 5.40
CA ILE A 65 5.36 -2.23 4.52
C ILE A 65 4.03 -2.68 5.09
N VAL A 66 3.08 -1.77 5.27
CA VAL A 66 1.71 -2.09 5.68
C VAL A 66 0.77 -1.81 4.52
N ILE A 67 -0.02 -2.82 4.16
CA ILE A 67 -1.03 -2.73 3.12
C ILE A 67 -2.39 -2.78 3.81
N LEU A 68 -3.23 -1.79 3.52
CA LEU A 68 -4.59 -1.66 4.03
C LEU A 68 -5.54 -1.68 2.83
N TYR A 69 -6.36 -2.72 2.71
CA TYR A 69 -7.31 -2.88 1.61
C TYR A 69 -8.74 -2.82 2.12
N ASN A 70 -9.50 -1.83 1.64
CA ASN A 70 -10.90 -1.63 1.96
C ASN A 70 -11.78 -2.00 0.76
N ALA A 71 -12.43 -3.17 0.82
CA ALA A 71 -13.41 -3.60 -0.17
C ALA A 71 -14.84 -3.13 0.15
N LYS A 72 -15.06 -2.45 1.30
CA LYS A 72 -16.37 -1.88 1.63
C LYS A 72 -16.69 -0.72 0.70
N ASN A 73 -17.99 -0.49 0.46
CA ASN A 73 -18.51 0.65 -0.29
C ASN A 73 -18.53 1.97 0.52
N LYS A 74 -17.91 1.99 1.70
CA LYS A 74 -17.78 3.16 2.57
C LYS A 74 -16.32 3.34 3.02
N PRO A 75 -15.88 4.58 3.29
CA PRO A 75 -14.56 4.81 3.87
C PRO A 75 -14.40 4.08 5.21
N MET A 76 -13.17 3.69 5.54
CA MET A 76 -12.84 3.11 6.83
C MET A 76 -11.69 3.84 7.49
N GLU A 77 -11.92 4.29 8.73
CA GLU A 77 -10.87 4.86 9.57
C GLU A 77 -10.09 3.75 10.29
N CYS A 78 -8.77 3.86 10.26
CA CYS A 78 -7.87 2.98 10.98
C CYS A 78 -6.97 3.83 11.88
N ALA A 79 -6.92 3.47 13.17
CA ALA A 79 -5.95 4.04 14.09
C ALA A 79 -4.56 3.47 13.78
N LEU A 80 -3.55 4.34 13.79
CA LEU A 80 -2.15 3.95 13.62
C LEU A 80 -1.48 3.97 14.99
N GLN A 81 -0.73 2.91 15.30
CA GLN A 81 0.01 2.82 16.56
C GLN A 81 1.31 3.62 16.55
N LYS A 82 1.80 3.99 15.36
CA LYS A 82 3.02 4.76 15.16
C LYS A 82 2.93 5.63 13.90
N SER A 83 3.95 6.47 13.71
CA SER A 83 4.14 7.24 12.49
C SER A 83 4.53 6.34 11.32
N TRP A 84 3.87 6.53 10.18
CA TRP A 84 4.15 5.81 8.93
C TRP A 84 4.31 6.79 7.78
N ASN A 85 5.17 6.48 6.82
CA ASN A 85 5.19 7.18 5.55
C ASN A 85 4.11 6.61 4.62
N ILE A 86 3.44 7.48 3.87
CA ILE A 86 2.41 7.08 2.92
C ILE A 86 3.05 6.94 1.54
N ALA A 87 2.93 5.78 0.89
CA ALA A 87 3.29 5.61 -0.52
C ALA A 87 2.07 5.76 -1.43
N ILE A 88 0.94 5.16 -1.04
CA ILE A 88 -0.34 5.24 -1.76
C ILE A 88 -1.47 5.52 -0.77
N LEU A 89 -2.38 6.42 -1.15
CA LEU A 89 -3.68 6.56 -0.51
C LEU A 89 -4.77 6.74 -1.58
N GLY A 90 -5.52 5.68 -1.85
CA GLY A 90 -6.54 5.67 -2.89
C GLY A 90 -5.95 5.92 -4.28
N ASN A 91 -6.25 7.07 -4.87
CA ASN A 91 -5.74 7.48 -6.18
C ASN A 91 -4.55 8.47 -6.09
N HIS A 92 -4.04 8.71 -4.88
CA HIS A 92 -2.91 9.59 -4.64
C HIS A 92 -1.64 8.77 -4.38
N PHE A 93 -0.56 9.18 -5.00
CA PHE A 93 0.75 8.52 -4.96
C PHE A 93 1.78 9.51 -4.45
N TYR A 94 2.61 9.08 -3.51
CA TYR A 94 3.52 9.94 -2.76
C TYR A 94 4.95 9.39 -2.79
N PHE A 95 5.46 9.09 -3.99
CA PHE A 95 6.76 8.43 -4.17
C PHE A 95 7.95 9.25 -3.69
N ASP A 96 7.89 10.58 -3.84
CA ASP A 96 9.02 11.47 -3.60
C ASP A 96 8.80 12.41 -2.41
N ALA A 97 7.64 12.33 -1.76
CA ALA A 97 7.26 13.21 -0.68
C ALA A 97 7.18 12.42 0.63
N LYS A 98 7.95 12.86 1.65
CA LYS A 98 7.85 12.34 3.02
C LYS A 98 6.57 12.85 3.67
N ASN A 99 5.44 12.22 3.32
CA ASN A 99 4.16 12.43 3.97
C ASN A 99 4.03 11.40 5.09
N SER A 100 4.29 11.83 6.33
CA SER A 100 4.15 10.98 7.50
C SER A 100 2.81 11.21 8.19
N ILE A 101 2.18 10.12 8.65
CA ILE A 101 0.91 10.14 9.38
C ILE A 101 1.01 9.26 10.63
N SER A 102 0.52 9.76 11.77
CA SER A 102 0.79 9.11 13.06
C SER A 102 -0.45 8.73 13.88
N LYS A 103 -1.60 9.36 13.63
CA LYS A 103 -2.80 9.17 14.49
C LYS A 103 -3.81 8.22 13.86
N LYS A 104 -4.32 8.62 12.70
CA LYS A 104 -5.38 7.90 12.00
C LYS A 104 -5.23 8.08 10.50
N ILE A 105 -5.66 7.06 9.76
CA ILE A 105 -5.77 7.12 8.30
C ILE A 105 -7.19 6.76 7.90
N SER A 106 -7.75 7.53 6.96
CA SER A 106 -9.06 7.25 6.36
C SER A 106 -8.84 6.65 4.99
N ILE A 107 -9.23 5.39 4.83
CA ILE A 107 -9.07 4.65 3.58
C ILE A 107 -10.38 4.76 2.82
N PRO A 108 -10.39 5.31 1.59
CA PRO A 108 -11.61 5.45 0.81
C PRO A 108 -12.29 4.10 0.52
N ALA A 109 -13.55 4.15 0.07
CA ALA A 109 -14.30 2.97 -0.36
C ALA A 109 -13.62 2.28 -1.57
N ILE A 110 -13.59 0.94 -1.57
CA ILE A 110 -13.09 0.10 -2.68
C ILE A 110 -11.67 0.48 -3.11
N LEU A 111 -10.83 0.85 -2.14
CA LEU A 111 -9.49 1.37 -2.37
C LEU A 111 -8.51 0.90 -1.29
N MET A 112 -7.23 1.19 -1.51
CA MET A 112 -6.16 0.79 -0.61
C MET A 112 -5.29 1.95 -0.16
N ALA A 113 -4.58 1.73 0.94
CA ALA A 113 -3.44 2.52 1.35
C ALA A 113 -2.22 1.61 1.50
N ILE A 114 -1.06 2.11 1.08
CA ILE A 114 0.23 1.47 1.30
C ILE A 114 1.07 2.43 2.12
N LEU A 115 1.47 1.95 3.29
CA LEU A 115 2.29 2.65 4.26
C LEU A 115 3.64 1.93 4.38
N PHE A 116 4.69 2.66 4.72
CA PHE A 116 6.01 2.08 4.88
C PHE A 116 6.86 2.79 5.94
N GLU A 117 7.89 2.08 6.37
CA GLU A 117 8.97 2.54 7.22
C GLU A 117 10.30 2.14 6.54
N GLU A 118 11.26 3.06 6.56
CA GLU A 118 12.64 2.84 6.07
C GLU A 118 13.49 2.16 7.16
#